data_AF-A0A969SV20-F1
#
_entry.id   AF-A0A969SV20-F1
#
_cell.length_a   1.000
_cell.length_b   1.000
_cell.length_c   1.000
_cell.angle_alpha   90.00
_cell.angle_beta   90.00
_cell.angle_gamma   90.00
#
_symmetry.space_group_name_H-M   'P 1'
#
loop_
_entity.id
_entity.type
_entity.pdbx_description
1 polymer ?
#
loop_
_entity_poly.entity_id
_entity_poly.type
_entity_poly.pdbx_seq_one_letter_code
_entity_poly.pdbx_strand_id
1 'polypeptide(L)'
;MSSFSEQNIKAFIELLNNQPSLFSCQELEELEKEVASLKDDIEELSKFISAWYLQRPTIRDAQYTILKPDDSQEKLIPIDPARLIPNDSQEKLSPNNGGFTKPQNNSDINKKLLENSIKKASDSISNNPKEQD
;
A
#
# COMPACT_ATOMS: atom_id res chain seq x y z
N MET A 1 16.90 -7.28 -3.15
CA MET A 1 15.83 -6.32 -3.48
C MET A 1 14.56 -7.14 -3.66
N SER A 2 13.43 -6.75 -3.09
CA SER A 2 12.16 -7.44 -3.33
C SER A 2 11.70 -7.20 -4.76
N SER A 3 11.22 -8.24 -5.43
CA SER A 3 10.62 -8.18 -6.77
C SER A 3 9.36 -7.29 -6.77
N PHE A 4 8.94 -6.83 -7.96
CA PHE A 4 7.67 -6.11 -8.09
C PHE A 4 6.50 -6.93 -7.54
N SER A 5 6.50 -8.24 -7.75
CA SER A 5 5.46 -9.14 -7.26
C SER A 5 5.37 -9.16 -5.74
N GLU A 6 6.51 -9.25 -5.06
CA GLU A 6 6.58 -9.15 -3.60
C GLU A 6 6.13 -7.78 -3.10
N GLN A 7 6.59 -6.69 -3.74
CA GLN A 7 6.22 -5.33 -3.35
C GLN A 7 4.72 -5.08 -3.50
N ASN A 8 4.11 -5.56 -4.58
CA ASN A 8 2.68 -5.44 -4.83
C ASN A 8 1.86 -6.17 -3.75
N ILE A 9 2.21 -7.42 -3.42
CA ILE A 9 1.50 -8.16 -2.37
C ILE A 9 1.71 -7.49 -1.00
N LYS A 10 2.94 -7.04 -0.71
CA LYS A 10 3.23 -6.36 0.56
C LYS A 10 2.42 -5.06 0.71
N ALA A 11 2.38 -4.23 -0.33
CA ALA A 11 1.59 -3.01 -0.35
C ALA A 11 0.09 -3.32 -0.19
N PHE A 12 -0.40 -4.40 -0.80
CA PHE A 12 -1.79 -4.80 -0.69
C PHE A 12 -2.15 -5.30 0.72
N ILE A 13 -1.27 -6.10 1.34
CA ILE A 13 -1.41 -6.51 2.74
C ILE A 13 -1.40 -5.30 3.66
N GLU A 14 -0.54 -4.32 3.39
CA GLU A 14 -0.48 -3.07 4.16
C GLU A 14 -1.79 -2.28 4.02
N LEU A 15 -2.37 -2.23 2.80
CA LEU A 15 -3.65 -1.59 2.54
C LEU A 15 -4.80 -2.26 3.29
N LEU A 16 -4.86 -3.60 3.30
CA LEU A 16 -5.86 -4.37 4.06
C LEU A 16 -5.76 -4.12 5.57
N ASN A 17 -4.54 -3.98 6.10
CA ASN A 17 -4.32 -3.77 7.53
C ASN A 17 -4.58 -2.33 7.99
N ASN A 18 -4.21 -1.35 7.17
CA ASN A 18 -4.26 0.07 7.55
C ASN A 18 -5.54 0.77 7.09
N GLN A 19 -6.16 0.31 6.00
CA GLN A 19 -7.33 0.93 5.39
C GLN A 19 -8.41 -0.12 5.03
N PRO A 20 -8.84 -0.99 5.96
CA PRO A 20 -9.87 -2.00 5.67
C PRO A 20 -11.19 -1.37 5.20
N SER A 21 -11.50 -0.14 5.61
CA SER A 21 -12.69 0.59 5.18
C SER A 21 -12.73 0.96 3.70
N LEU A 22 -11.62 0.81 2.95
CA LEU A 22 -11.62 0.96 1.49
C LEU A 22 -12.27 -0.23 0.78
N PHE A 23 -12.43 -1.34 1.49
CA PHE A 23 -12.99 -2.57 0.96
C PHE A 23 -14.41 -2.75 1.49
N SER A 24 -15.27 -3.31 0.64
CA SER A 24 -16.60 -3.78 1.02
C SER A 24 -16.52 -5.22 1.52
N CYS A 25 -17.48 -5.66 2.34
CA CYS A 25 -17.55 -7.07 2.77
C CYS A 25 -17.58 -8.05 1.59
N GLN A 26 -18.32 -7.71 0.51
CA GLN A 26 -18.37 -8.51 -0.71
C GLN A 26 -17.02 -8.59 -1.42
N GLU A 27 -16.23 -7.51 -1.41
CA GLU A 27 -14.92 -7.47 -2.06
C GLU A 27 -13.90 -8.33 -1.31
N LEU A 28 -13.96 -8.32 0.03
CA LEU A 28 -13.12 -9.18 0.85
C LEU A 28 -13.50 -10.66 0.75
N GLU A 29 -14.80 -10.97 0.67
CA GLU A 29 -15.28 -12.33 0.46
C GLU A 29 -14.87 -12.88 -0.93
N GLU A 30 -14.95 -12.04 -1.97
CA GLU A 30 -14.44 -12.38 -3.30
C GLU A 30 -12.94 -12.63 -3.27
N LEU A 31 -12.16 -11.72 -2.66
CA LEU A 31 -10.72 -11.89 -2.50
C LEU A 31 -10.36 -13.16 -1.76
N GLU A 32 -11.07 -13.49 -0.66
CA GLU A 32 -10.82 -14.69 0.11
C GLU A 32 -11.03 -15.96 -0.73
N LYS A 33 -12.15 -16.05 -1.47
CA LYS A 33 -12.46 -17.21 -2.33
C LYS A 33 -11.49 -17.38 -3.49
N GLU A 34 -11.13 -16.28 -4.14
CA GLU A 34 -10.22 -16.30 -5.27
C GLU A 34 -8.80 -16.66 -4.81
N VAL A 35 -8.29 -16.00 -3.77
CA VAL A 35 -6.96 -16.29 -3.20
C VAL A 35 -6.89 -17.73 -2.69
N ALA A 36 -7.93 -18.23 -2.02
CA ALA A 36 -8.01 -19.63 -1.58
C ALA A 36 -7.89 -20.62 -2.75
N SER A 37 -8.37 -20.26 -3.93
CA SER A 37 -8.35 -21.08 -5.15
C SER A 37 -7.02 -20.98 -5.92
N LEU A 38 -6.24 -19.91 -5.72
CA LEU A 38 -4.92 -19.73 -6.34
C LEU A 38 -3.85 -20.59 -5.66
N LYS A 39 -2.74 -20.81 -6.38
CA LYS A 39 -1.57 -21.47 -5.79
C LYS A 39 -0.84 -20.52 -4.84
N ASP A 40 -0.02 -21.10 -3.97
CA ASP A 40 0.92 -20.36 -3.13
C ASP A 40 2.13 -19.90 -3.98
N ASP A 41 1.85 -19.07 -4.99
CA ASP A 41 2.84 -18.52 -5.91
C ASP A 41 2.75 -16.99 -5.94
N ILE A 42 3.87 -16.34 -5.66
CA ILE A 42 3.96 -14.88 -5.50
C ILE A 42 3.67 -14.15 -6.81
N GLU A 43 4.03 -14.71 -7.95
CA GLU A 43 3.75 -14.09 -9.25
C GLU A 43 2.27 -14.23 -9.60
N GLU A 44 1.67 -15.41 -9.40
CA GLU A 44 0.23 -15.62 -9.62
C GLU A 44 -0.62 -14.73 -8.70
N LEU A 45 -0.28 -14.65 -7.41
CA LEU A 45 -0.99 -13.81 -6.45
C LEU A 45 -0.86 -12.33 -6.79
N SER A 46 0.34 -11.87 -7.11
CA SER A 46 0.57 -10.48 -7.54
C SER A 46 -0.21 -10.15 -8.82
N LYS A 47 -0.21 -11.05 -9.81
CA LYS A 47 -0.93 -10.86 -11.07
C LYS A 47 -2.43 -10.80 -10.84
N PHE A 48 -2.98 -11.68 -10.00
CA PHE A 48 -4.38 -11.64 -9.61
C PHE A 48 -4.75 -10.32 -8.92
N ILE A 49 -4.01 -9.93 -7.87
CA ILE A 49 -4.23 -8.67 -7.15
C ILE A 49 -4.20 -7.48 -8.11
N SER A 50 -3.21 -7.46 -9.01
CA SER A 50 -3.08 -6.43 -10.03
C SER A 50 -4.30 -6.33 -10.93
N ALA A 51 -4.78 -7.47 -11.42
CA ALA A 51 -5.98 -7.52 -12.24
C ALA A 51 -7.24 -7.13 -11.44
N TRP A 52 -7.30 -7.51 -10.18
CA TRP A 52 -8.45 -7.30 -9.30
C TRP A 52 -8.69 -5.82 -8.99
N TYR A 53 -7.63 -5.06 -8.70
CA TYR A 53 -7.77 -3.62 -8.42
C TYR A 53 -7.88 -2.75 -9.69
N LEU A 54 -7.66 -3.30 -10.91
CA LEU A 54 -7.89 -2.51 -12.14
C LEU A 54 -9.33 -2.04 -12.29
N GLN A 55 -10.29 -2.83 -11.78
CA GLN A 55 -11.71 -2.49 -11.78
C GLN A 55 -12.12 -1.58 -10.60
N ARG A 56 -11.18 -1.24 -9.71
CA ARG A 56 -11.43 -0.57 -8.42
C ARG A 56 -10.49 0.63 -8.27
N PRO A 57 -10.80 1.77 -8.92
CA PRO A 57 -9.90 2.90 -9.01
C PRO A 57 -9.48 3.43 -7.63
N THR A 58 -10.38 3.46 -6.65
CA THR A 58 -10.07 3.91 -5.27
C THR A 58 -9.00 3.05 -4.59
N ILE A 59 -9.14 1.73 -4.67
CA ILE A 59 -8.18 0.77 -4.08
C ILE A 59 -6.87 0.83 -4.85
N ARG A 60 -6.93 0.93 -6.18
CA ARG A 60 -5.75 1.08 -7.03
C ARG A 60 -4.95 2.35 -6.70
N ASP A 61 -5.61 3.48 -6.53
CA ASP A 61 -4.94 4.74 -6.15
C ASP A 61 -4.27 4.62 -4.79
N ALA A 62 -4.96 4.06 -3.79
CA ALA A 62 -4.38 3.84 -2.46
C ALA A 62 -3.18 2.87 -2.51
N GLN A 63 -3.24 1.82 -3.33
CA GLN A 63 -2.13 0.91 -3.59
C GLN A 63 -0.94 1.64 -4.24
N TYR A 64 -1.18 2.53 -5.20
CA TYR A 64 -0.13 3.35 -5.83
C TYR A 64 0.50 4.33 -4.84
N THR A 65 -0.27 4.89 -3.91
CA THR A 65 0.26 5.74 -2.84
C THR A 65 1.25 4.97 -1.95
N ILE A 66 0.97 3.70 -1.65
CA ILE A 66 1.87 2.86 -0.86
C ILE A 66 3.12 2.45 -1.68
N LEU A 67 2.95 2.13 -2.96
CA LEU A 67 4.04 1.70 -3.84
C LEU A 67 4.97 2.83 -4.28
N LYS A 68 4.49 4.09 -4.28
CA LYS A 68 5.32 5.26 -4.54
C LYS A 68 5.94 5.71 -3.20
N PRO A 69 7.22 5.39 -2.91
CA PRO A 69 7.90 6.10 -1.85
C PRO A 69 7.93 7.58 -2.24
N ASP A 70 7.61 8.43 -1.28
CA ASP A 70 7.57 9.89 -1.33
C ASP A 70 8.87 10.50 -1.91
N ASP A 71 9.01 10.51 -3.24
CA ASP A 71 9.94 11.39 -3.98
C ASP A 71 9.16 12.43 -4.82
N SER A 72 7.84 12.48 -4.62
CA SER A 72 6.97 13.44 -5.28
C SER A 72 5.84 13.84 -4.35
N GLN A 73 6.22 14.41 -3.20
CA GLN A 73 5.54 15.66 -2.84
C GLN A 73 5.86 16.62 -3.99
N GLU A 74 4.99 16.67 -5.00
CA GLU A 74 4.71 17.95 -5.65
C GLU A 74 4.23 18.87 -4.53
N LYS A 75 5.21 19.47 -3.84
CA LYS A 75 5.04 20.77 -3.26
C LYS A 75 4.70 21.64 -4.46
N LEU A 76 3.42 21.77 -4.76
CA LEU A 76 2.86 22.92 -5.45
C LEU A 76 3.29 24.12 -4.59
N ILE A 77 4.53 24.55 -4.78
CA ILE A 77 4.93 25.92 -4.50
C ILE A 77 3.98 26.76 -5.34
N PRO A 78 3.15 27.63 -4.74
CA PRO A 78 2.65 28.76 -5.50
C PRO A 78 3.91 29.45 -6.02
N ILE A 79 4.07 29.49 -7.34
CA ILE A 79 5.14 30.27 -7.96
C ILE A 79 4.78 31.72 -7.67
N ASP A 80 5.29 32.24 -6.57
CA ASP A 80 5.35 33.67 -6.34
C ASP A 80 6.46 34.18 -7.28
N PRO A 81 6.14 34.98 -8.31
CA PRO A 81 7.10 35.33 -9.36
C PRO A 81 8.24 36.27 -8.90
N ALA A 82 8.38 36.50 -7.58
CA ALA A 82 9.26 37.53 -7.04
C ALA A 82 10.64 37.06 -6.53
N ARG A 83 11.00 35.77 -6.55
CA ARG A 83 12.34 35.32 -6.06
C ARG A 83 13.28 34.86 -7.15
N LEU A 84 13.71 35.83 -7.96
CA LEU A 84 14.94 35.76 -8.72
C LEU A 84 16.10 36.15 -7.79
N ILE A 85 16.77 35.18 -7.16
CA ILE A 85 18.15 35.36 -6.70
C ILE A 85 18.96 34.15 -7.19
N PRO A 86 19.91 34.34 -8.11
CA PRO A 86 20.96 33.36 -8.34
C PRO A 86 22.00 33.55 -7.24
N ASN A 87 22.28 32.51 -6.44
CA ASN A 87 23.62 32.45 -5.87
C ASN A 87 24.08 31.02 -5.59
N ASP A 88 25.23 30.76 -6.18
CA ASP A 88 26.20 29.69 -5.97
C ASP A 88 26.63 29.62 -4.50
N SER A 89 26.63 28.43 -3.90
CA SER A 89 27.58 27.96 -2.88
C SER A 89 27.18 26.57 -2.36
N GLN A 90 28.14 25.64 -2.50
CA GLN A 90 28.12 24.28 -1.97
C GLN A 90 28.17 24.23 -0.43
N GLU A 91 27.95 23.01 0.07
CA GLU A 91 28.22 22.49 1.43
C GLU A 91 27.23 22.82 2.56
N LYS A 92 26.42 21.81 2.92
CA LYS A 92 26.76 21.01 4.12
C LYS A 92 26.01 19.69 4.13
N LEU A 93 26.78 18.61 4.01
CA LEU A 93 26.41 17.28 4.49
C LEU A 93 26.05 17.38 5.98
N SER A 94 24.81 17.04 6.31
CA SER A 94 24.43 16.72 7.69
C SER A 94 23.80 15.33 7.69
N PRO A 95 24.44 14.32 8.30
CA PRO A 95 23.89 12.97 8.40
C PRO A 95 22.92 12.96 9.57
N ASN A 96 21.67 13.34 9.34
CA ASN A 96 20.63 13.08 10.33
C ASN A 96 20.03 11.73 10.02
N ASN A 97 20.51 10.76 10.80
CA ASN A 97 19.94 9.44 11.03
C ASN A 97 18.47 9.59 11.44
N GLY A 98 17.59 9.77 10.45
CA GLY A 98 16.16 9.54 10.58
C GLY A 98 15.97 8.04 10.68
N GLY A 99 15.96 7.52 11.90
CA GLY A 99 15.51 6.18 12.23
C GLY A 99 14.04 6.02 11.88
N PHE A 100 13.72 6.00 10.59
CA PHE A 100 12.55 5.31 10.10
C PHE A 100 12.98 3.86 10.03
N THR A 101 12.55 3.09 11.02
CA THR A 101 12.55 1.65 10.94
C THR A 101 11.80 1.30 9.65
N LYS A 102 12.58 1.06 8.59
CA LYS A 102 12.24 0.19 7.47
C LYS A 102 11.27 -0.85 8.00
N PRO A 103 10.06 -1.06 7.43
CA PRO A 103 9.20 -2.13 7.90
C PRO A 103 9.96 -3.44 7.69
N GLN A 104 10.61 -3.87 8.77
CA GLN A 104 11.39 -5.07 8.92
C GLN A 104 10.40 -6.20 9.04
N ASN A 105 9.80 -6.55 7.91
CA ASN A 105 9.05 -7.79 7.82
C ASN A 105 9.84 -8.70 6.91
N ASN A 106 10.79 -9.39 7.53
CA ASN A 106 11.26 -10.70 7.07
C ASN A 106 10.18 -11.77 7.36
N SER A 107 8.89 -11.42 7.25
CA SER A 107 7.83 -12.41 7.10
C SER A 107 7.86 -12.77 5.64
N ASP A 108 8.26 -14.00 5.34
CA ASP A 108 8.10 -14.59 4.01
C ASP A 108 6.69 -14.28 3.54
N ILE A 109 6.57 -13.39 2.55
CA ILE A 109 5.28 -13.10 1.94
C ILE A 109 4.81 -14.44 1.35
N ASN A 110 3.64 -14.90 1.78
CA ASN A 110 3.06 -16.16 1.34
C ASN A 110 1.53 -16.01 1.30
N LYS A 111 0.84 -16.92 0.60
CA LYS A 111 -0.62 -16.93 0.47
C LYS A 111 -1.31 -16.88 1.82
N LYS A 112 -0.82 -17.63 2.80
CA LYS A 112 -1.42 -17.70 4.14
C LYS A 112 -1.38 -16.34 4.85
N LEU A 113 -0.31 -15.56 4.68
CA LEU A 113 -0.23 -14.21 5.22
C LEU A 113 -1.27 -13.27 4.57
N LEU A 114 -1.46 -13.39 3.26
CA LEU A 114 -2.47 -12.64 2.52
C LEU A 114 -3.89 -13.02 2.97
N GLU A 115 -4.21 -14.32 3.05
CA GLU A 115 -5.51 -14.82 3.52
C GLU A 115 -5.83 -14.32 4.94
N ASN A 116 -4.86 -14.41 5.86
CA ASN A 116 -5.03 -13.89 7.22
C ASN A 116 -5.30 -12.38 7.24
N SER A 117 -4.67 -11.63 6.34
CA SER A 117 -4.86 -10.17 6.25
C SER A 117 -6.24 -9.81 5.71
N ILE A 118 -6.73 -10.55 4.70
CA ILE A 118 -8.09 -10.41 4.17
C ILE A 118 -9.12 -10.72 5.26
N LYS A 119 -8.95 -11.84 5.96
CA LYS A 119 -9.85 -12.26 7.04
C LYS A 119 -9.90 -11.21 8.15
N LYS A 120 -8.74 -10.74 8.61
CA LYS A 120 -8.64 -9.69 9.62
C LYS A 120 -9.30 -8.39 9.18
N ALA A 121 -9.15 -7.99 7.91
CA ALA A 121 -9.84 -6.82 7.38
C ALA A 121 -11.37 -7.01 7.40
N SER A 122 -11.85 -8.20 7.03
CA SER A 122 -13.28 -8.55 7.05
C SER A 122 -13.84 -8.51 8.47
N ASP A 123 -13.13 -9.12 9.43
CA ASP A 123 -13.47 -9.05 10.84
C ASP A 123 -13.48 -7.59 11.35
N SER A 124 -12.54 -6.76 10.89
CA SER A 124 -12.45 -5.35 11.31
C SER A 124 -13.62 -4.51 10.80
N ILE A 125 -14.17 -4.83 9.63
CA ILE A 125 -15.36 -4.15 9.09
C ILE A 125 -16.64 -4.69 9.76
N SER A 126 -16.73 -6.01 9.92
CA SER A 126 -17.88 -6.68 10.54
C SER A 126 -18.07 -6.30 12.02
N ASN A 127 -16.97 -6.16 12.77
CA ASN A 127 -16.99 -5.76 14.18
C ASN A 127 -17.05 -4.24 14.40
N ASN A 128 -17.18 -3.44 13.34
CA ASN A 128 -17.36 -2.00 13.48
C ASN A 128 -18.87 -1.68 13.35
N PRO A 129 -19.62 -1.57 14.47
CA PRO A 129 -20.98 -1.08 14.44
C PRO A 129 -20.93 0.41 14.10
N LYS A 130 -20.95 0.75 12.81
CA LYS A 130 -21.26 2.13 12.42
C LYS A 130 -22.75 2.34 12.70
N GLU A 131 -22.98 2.92 13.88
CA GLU A 131 -24.03 3.88 14.21
C GLU A 131 -25.40 3.62 13.59
N GLN A 132 -26.26 2.98 14.40
CA GLN A 132 -27.65 3.42 14.48
C GLN A 132 -27.63 4.84 15.07
N ASP A 133 -27.89 5.84 14.25
CA ASP A 133 -28.46 7.13 14.68
C ASP A 133 -29.70 7.41 13.81
#